data_AF-A0A136LPL3-F1
#
_entry.id   AF-A0A136LPL3-F1
#
_cell.length_a   1.000
_cell.length_b   1.000
_cell.length_c   1.000
_cell.angle_alpha   90.00
_cell.angle_beta   90.00
_cell.angle_gamma   90.00
#
_symmetry.space_group_name_H-M   'P 1'
#
loop_
_entity.id
_entity.type
_entity.pdbx_description
1 polymer ?
#
loop_
_entity_poly.entity_id
_entity_poly.type
_entity_poly.pdbx_seq_one_letter_code
_entity_poly.pdbx_strand_id
1 'polypeptide(L)'
;MNNPLQFDPMLPDVLGMIAPANARITLDALQLALGVFPRQAYLNQPFEVVVILQSMIDQPMNIRIALQLPVKDPNGRPMNIATAKKMVDLPLKAGEVGALRIPVVALSPTQPGDNYPIQVAVRYRAARSGKAMRPVTGGAPASVLAVSPFKLQALSDIEFVHHPQNASQENVTLQFDIAPRRMPNPPQELKIAYETLWTVDQLAEEQELLAAKVEEARMIASTLTRYAIYSSALRRVESLYADHRLALHPGESKAIAKMITYTLDDGATLEQVMPLEETRWFQTLCQTLAANPEVSTWEPGEIVERYLMESAIYDAVLTGFSVIRPRVRVNLGDRQERANYANRLVSWLAGQSEPDMAYIYLPLVLGGVTVNSTVMGRDDDPWRLLDELREAYRGRMRLATGASVEIFEMLDKLMVRAEDDLRRARIQRE
;
A
#
# COMPACT_ATOMS: atom_id res chain seq x y z
N MET A 1 15.22 -27.91 -14.90
CA MET A 1 14.70 -28.53 -13.66
C MET A 1 13.91 -27.44 -12.95
N ASN A 2 12.57 -27.47 -13.02
CA ASN A 2 11.76 -26.47 -12.33
C ASN A 2 11.79 -26.83 -10.85
N ASN A 3 12.47 -26.01 -10.05
CA ASN A 3 12.39 -26.11 -8.60
C ASN A 3 10.99 -25.64 -8.23
N PRO A 4 10.14 -26.47 -7.59
CA PRO A 4 8.80 -26.04 -7.21
C PRO A 4 8.90 -24.84 -6.27
N LEU A 5 8.03 -23.85 -6.46
CA LEU A 5 7.95 -22.68 -5.59
C LEU A 5 7.71 -23.15 -4.15
N GLN A 6 8.56 -22.72 -3.22
CA GLN A 6 8.53 -23.20 -1.82
C GLN A 6 7.57 -22.40 -0.94
N PHE A 7 6.83 -21.44 -1.51
CA PHE A 7 5.88 -20.59 -0.83
C PHE A 7 4.65 -20.32 -1.70
N ASP A 8 3.53 -19.98 -1.07
CA ASP A 8 2.32 -19.52 -1.76
C ASP A 8 2.34 -17.99 -1.85
N PRO A 9 2.50 -17.40 -3.05
CA PRO A 9 2.53 -15.96 -3.21
C PRO A 9 1.16 -15.34 -2.97
N MET A 10 1.14 -14.12 -2.41
CA MET A 10 -0.07 -13.30 -2.38
C MET A 10 -0.47 -12.91 -3.81
N LEU A 11 -1.76 -12.63 -4.04
CA LEU A 11 -2.20 -12.20 -5.36
C LEU A 11 -1.60 -10.83 -5.73
N PRO A 12 -1.33 -10.58 -7.03
CA PRO A 12 -0.71 -9.33 -7.45
C PRO A 12 -1.65 -8.14 -7.30
N ASP A 13 -1.04 -6.96 -7.16
CA ASP A 13 -1.70 -5.66 -7.05
C ASP A 13 -1.83 -4.98 -8.43
N VAL A 14 -2.81 -5.42 -9.20
CA VAL A 14 -3.09 -4.89 -10.54
C VAL A 14 -3.62 -3.46 -10.47
N LEU A 15 -4.36 -3.12 -9.40
CA LEU A 15 -4.80 -1.73 -9.19
C LEU A 15 -3.61 -0.78 -9.08
N GLY A 16 -2.55 -1.19 -8.37
CA GLY A 16 -1.33 -0.39 -8.19
C GLY A 16 -0.52 -0.20 -9.48
N MET A 17 -0.70 -1.07 -10.48
CA MET A 17 -0.10 -0.89 -11.81
C MET A 17 -0.81 0.19 -12.65
N ILE A 18 -2.06 0.49 -12.32
CA ILE A 18 -2.94 1.35 -13.14
C ILE A 18 -3.13 2.71 -12.48
N ALA A 19 -3.47 2.72 -11.20
CA ALA A 19 -3.79 3.92 -10.46
C ALA A 19 -2.65 4.24 -9.47
N PRO A 20 -2.29 5.53 -9.32
CA PRO A 20 -1.29 5.93 -8.33
C PRO A 20 -1.79 5.64 -6.91
N ALA A 21 -0.86 5.44 -5.97
CA ALA A 21 -1.17 5.04 -4.60
C ALA A 21 -2.19 5.99 -3.91
N ASN A 22 -2.11 7.28 -4.19
CA ASN A 22 -2.97 8.33 -3.63
C ASN A 22 -4.40 8.40 -4.25
N ALA A 23 -4.67 7.61 -5.29
CA ALA A 23 -6.00 7.43 -5.88
C ALA A 23 -6.70 6.15 -5.42
N ARG A 24 -5.99 5.29 -4.67
CA ARG A 24 -6.55 4.04 -4.14
C ARG A 24 -7.58 4.34 -3.05
N ILE A 25 -8.78 3.82 -3.24
CA ILE A 25 -9.84 3.79 -2.24
C ILE A 25 -9.99 2.36 -1.77
N THR A 26 -10.00 2.15 -0.46
CA THR A 26 -10.28 0.83 0.12
C THR A 26 -11.59 0.85 0.89
N LEU A 27 -12.48 -0.04 0.50
CA LEU A 27 -13.76 -0.35 1.12
C LEU A 27 -13.68 -1.77 1.69
N ASP A 28 -13.03 -1.92 2.83
CA ASP A 28 -12.83 -3.22 3.53
C ASP A 28 -12.34 -4.34 2.58
N ALA A 29 -13.23 -5.17 2.02
CA ALA A 29 -12.87 -6.26 1.12
C ALA A 29 -12.73 -5.88 -0.37
N LEU A 30 -12.95 -4.61 -0.73
CA LEU A 30 -12.85 -4.10 -2.11
C LEU A 30 -11.86 -2.94 -2.16
N GLN A 31 -10.93 -2.98 -3.10
CA GLN A 31 -10.14 -1.81 -3.48
C GLN A 31 -10.57 -1.30 -4.84
N LEU A 32 -10.49 0.02 -5.04
CA LEU A 32 -10.90 0.63 -6.28
C LEU A 32 -10.21 1.97 -6.53
N ALA A 33 -10.24 2.40 -7.79
CA ALA A 33 -9.90 3.76 -8.20
C ALA A 33 -10.95 4.25 -9.21
N LEU A 34 -11.28 5.54 -9.14
CA LEU A 34 -12.24 6.17 -10.05
C LEU A 34 -11.58 7.30 -10.83
N GLY A 35 -11.90 7.40 -12.11
CA GLY A 35 -11.40 8.44 -12.98
C GLY A 35 -12.40 8.80 -14.08
N VAL A 36 -12.07 9.85 -14.83
CA VAL A 36 -12.83 10.28 -16.01
C VAL A 36 -11.90 10.30 -17.22
N PHE A 37 -12.36 9.73 -18.34
CA PHE A 37 -11.57 9.72 -19.57
C PHE A 37 -12.42 9.97 -20.84
N PRO A 38 -12.01 10.91 -21.71
CA PRO A 38 -11.09 12.01 -21.40
C PRO A 38 -11.70 12.93 -20.33
N ARG A 39 -10.88 13.63 -19.54
CA ARG A 39 -11.35 14.61 -18.55
C ARG A 39 -12.15 15.76 -19.19
N GLN A 40 -11.76 16.18 -20.38
CA GLN A 40 -12.45 17.20 -21.17
C GLN A 40 -13.12 16.59 -22.40
N ALA A 41 -14.40 16.90 -22.61
CA ALA A 41 -15.18 16.47 -23.76
C ALA A 41 -15.89 17.64 -24.45
N TYR A 42 -16.25 17.47 -25.72
CA TYR A 42 -17.14 18.38 -26.42
C TYR A 42 -18.62 18.05 -26.16
N LEU A 43 -19.52 19.01 -26.38
CA LEU A 43 -20.95 18.70 -26.42
C LEU A 43 -21.23 17.62 -27.49
N ASN A 44 -22.12 16.69 -27.18
CA ASN A 44 -22.43 15.50 -27.99
C ASN A 44 -21.27 14.49 -28.15
N GLN A 45 -20.11 14.70 -27.53
CA GLN A 45 -19.03 13.71 -27.48
C GLN A 45 -19.15 12.87 -26.20
N PRO A 46 -19.15 11.54 -26.29
CA PRO A 46 -19.12 10.70 -25.09
C PRO A 46 -17.74 10.77 -24.42
N PHE A 47 -17.77 10.74 -23.10
CA PHE A 47 -16.62 10.45 -22.23
C PHE A 47 -17.03 9.33 -21.26
N GLU A 48 -16.10 8.84 -20.46
CA GLU A 48 -16.33 7.67 -19.61
C GLU A 48 -15.98 7.96 -18.16
N VAL A 49 -16.87 7.51 -17.26
CA VAL A 49 -16.52 7.26 -15.87
C VAL A 49 -15.90 5.87 -15.83
N VAL A 50 -14.64 5.79 -15.39
CA VAL A 50 -13.88 4.54 -15.29
C VAL A 50 -13.72 4.16 -13.83
N VAL A 51 -14.01 2.90 -13.51
CA VAL A 51 -13.87 2.33 -12.17
C VAL A 51 -13.02 1.06 -12.29
N ILE A 52 -11.83 1.09 -11.70
CA ILE A 52 -11.01 -0.11 -11.52
C ILE A 52 -11.42 -0.74 -10.20
N LEU A 53 -11.70 -2.04 -10.21
CA LEU A 53 -12.19 -2.81 -9.06
C LEU A 53 -11.22 -3.97 -8.79
N GLN A 54 -10.78 -4.11 -7.55
CA GLN A 54 -9.88 -5.17 -7.10
C GLN A 54 -10.45 -5.85 -5.85
N SER A 55 -10.80 -7.13 -6.00
CA SER A 55 -11.25 -7.95 -4.87
C SER A 55 -10.08 -8.25 -3.93
N MET A 56 -10.27 -8.05 -2.62
CA MET A 56 -9.22 -8.33 -1.62
C MET A 56 -9.39 -9.70 -0.96
N ILE A 57 -10.46 -10.44 -1.27
CA ILE A 57 -10.84 -11.66 -0.55
C ILE A 57 -11.11 -12.85 -1.46
N ASP A 58 -11.06 -14.05 -0.87
CA ASP A 58 -11.34 -15.34 -1.52
C ASP A 58 -12.83 -15.63 -1.76
N GLN A 59 -13.71 -14.62 -1.65
CA GLN A 59 -15.16 -14.76 -1.86
C GLN A 59 -15.64 -13.89 -3.03
N PRO A 60 -16.64 -14.37 -3.80
CA PRO A 60 -17.31 -13.52 -4.78
C PRO A 60 -18.11 -12.41 -4.08
N MET A 61 -18.21 -11.27 -4.75
CA MET A 61 -18.94 -10.10 -4.27
C MET A 61 -19.79 -9.48 -5.38
N ASN A 62 -20.91 -8.88 -5.01
CA ASN A 62 -21.71 -8.07 -5.90
C ASN A 62 -21.40 -6.60 -5.65
N ILE A 63 -21.00 -5.89 -6.70
CA ILE A 63 -20.69 -4.46 -6.66
C ILE A 63 -21.86 -3.69 -7.24
N ARG A 64 -22.26 -2.62 -6.56
CA ARG A 64 -23.24 -1.64 -7.02
C ARG A 64 -22.56 -0.29 -7.17
N ILE A 65 -22.60 0.26 -8.38
CA ILE A 65 -22.10 1.59 -8.71
C ILE A 65 -23.27 2.45 -9.14
N ALA A 66 -23.48 3.57 -8.45
CA ALA A 66 -24.54 4.52 -8.74
C ALA A 66 -23.96 5.89 -9.12
N LEU A 67 -24.44 6.47 -10.21
CA LEU A 67 -24.05 7.76 -10.73
C LEU A 67 -25.14 8.79 -10.47
N GLN A 68 -24.76 9.87 -9.81
CA GLN A 68 -25.55 11.07 -9.69
C GLN A 68 -24.93 12.15 -10.58
N LEU A 69 -25.59 12.36 -11.72
CA LEU A 69 -25.22 13.35 -12.73
C LEU A 69 -25.76 14.74 -12.33
N PRO A 70 -25.00 15.81 -12.60
CA PRO A 70 -25.42 17.17 -12.28
C PRO A 70 -26.57 17.59 -13.20
N VAL A 71 -27.55 18.27 -12.60
CA VAL A 71 -28.74 18.81 -13.31
C VAL A 71 -28.65 20.31 -13.55
N LYS A 72 -27.72 20.98 -12.86
CA LYS A 72 -27.46 22.41 -12.96
C LYS A 72 -25.97 22.68 -12.85
N ASP A 73 -25.52 23.72 -13.54
CA ASP A 73 -24.17 24.25 -13.41
C ASP A 73 -24.03 25.10 -12.12
N PRO A 74 -22.81 25.54 -11.73
CA PRO A 74 -22.61 26.41 -10.58
C PRO A 74 -23.37 27.75 -10.64
N ASN A 75 -23.76 28.20 -11.83
CA ASN A 75 -24.55 29.42 -12.06
C ASN A 75 -26.07 29.16 -12.07
N GLY A 76 -26.51 27.93 -11.78
CA GLY A 76 -27.91 27.53 -11.76
C GLY A 76 -28.54 27.25 -13.13
N ARG A 77 -27.76 27.27 -14.22
CA ARG A 77 -28.21 26.98 -15.59
C ARG A 77 -28.44 25.47 -15.75
N PRO A 78 -29.45 25.06 -16.54
CA PRO A 78 -29.77 23.64 -16.70
C PRO A 78 -28.64 22.89 -17.42
N MET A 79 -28.33 21.70 -16.91
CA MET A 79 -27.45 20.73 -17.56
C MET A 79 -28.27 19.52 -18.00
N ASN A 80 -27.98 19.01 -19.20
CA ASN A 80 -28.55 17.80 -19.75
C ASN A 80 -27.43 16.79 -19.97
N ILE A 81 -27.24 15.89 -19.01
CA ILE A 81 -26.22 14.86 -19.05
C ILE A 81 -26.90 13.49 -19.05
N ALA A 82 -26.54 12.67 -20.02
CA ALA A 82 -27.09 11.34 -20.20
C ALA A 82 -26.02 10.27 -19.99
N THR A 83 -26.45 9.09 -19.54
CA THR A 83 -25.65 7.88 -19.42
C THR A 83 -26.53 6.68 -19.74
N ALA A 84 -25.93 5.53 -20.08
CA ALA A 84 -26.64 4.30 -20.39
C ALA A 84 -27.52 3.81 -19.22
N LYS A 85 -26.95 3.77 -18.01
CA LYS A 85 -27.65 3.43 -16.76
C LYS A 85 -27.03 4.22 -15.61
N LYS A 86 -27.88 4.78 -14.75
CA LYS A 86 -27.43 5.47 -13.53
C LYS A 86 -27.04 4.51 -12.40
N MET A 87 -27.42 3.25 -12.49
CA MET A 87 -27.04 2.20 -11.53
C MET A 87 -26.58 0.97 -12.29
N VAL A 88 -25.43 0.44 -11.89
CA VAL A 88 -24.81 -0.75 -12.46
C VAL A 88 -24.55 -1.72 -11.33
N ASP A 89 -25.15 -2.91 -11.42
CA ASP A 89 -24.84 -4.05 -10.58
C ASP A 89 -23.96 -5.02 -11.39
N LEU A 90 -22.81 -5.41 -10.84
CA LEU A 90 -21.93 -6.39 -11.48
C LEU A 90 -21.37 -7.38 -10.45
N PRO A 91 -21.26 -8.67 -10.82
CA PRO A 91 -20.56 -9.65 -10.00
C PRO A 91 -19.05 -9.51 -10.21
N LEU A 92 -18.28 -9.64 -9.13
CA LEU A 92 -16.83 -9.73 -9.14
C LEU A 92 -16.43 -11.07 -8.52
N LYS A 93 -15.65 -11.89 -9.22
CA LYS A 93 -15.21 -13.19 -8.69
C LYS A 93 -14.21 -13.00 -7.55
N ALA A 94 -14.01 -14.07 -6.78
CA ALA A 94 -12.97 -14.12 -5.75
C ALA A 94 -11.60 -13.74 -6.34
N GLY A 95 -10.91 -12.79 -5.72
CA GLY A 95 -9.60 -12.32 -6.17
C GLY A 95 -9.55 -11.64 -7.55
N GLU A 96 -10.67 -11.41 -8.25
CA GLU A 96 -10.69 -10.78 -9.58
C GLU A 96 -10.35 -9.29 -9.52
N VAL A 97 -9.72 -8.81 -10.59
CA VAL A 97 -9.55 -7.39 -10.90
C VAL A 97 -10.23 -7.08 -12.24
N GLY A 98 -11.02 -6.01 -12.30
CA GLY A 98 -11.75 -5.61 -13.49
C GLY A 98 -11.85 -4.09 -13.67
N ALA A 99 -12.10 -3.66 -14.89
CA ALA A 99 -12.34 -2.27 -15.26
C ALA A 99 -13.77 -2.10 -15.78
N LEU A 100 -14.56 -1.27 -15.11
CA LEU A 100 -15.88 -0.84 -15.56
C LEU A 100 -15.78 0.54 -16.23
N ARG A 101 -16.35 0.65 -17.43
CA ARG A 101 -16.41 1.90 -18.20
C ARG A 101 -17.88 2.25 -18.44
N ILE A 102 -18.28 3.40 -17.90
CA ILE A 102 -19.66 3.89 -17.98
C ILE A 102 -19.68 5.15 -18.84
N PRO A 103 -20.22 5.08 -20.07
CA PRO A 103 -20.25 6.23 -20.94
C PRO A 103 -21.24 7.28 -20.45
N VAL A 104 -20.84 8.53 -20.55
CA VAL A 104 -21.57 9.74 -20.19
C VAL A 104 -21.46 10.73 -21.36
N VAL A 105 -22.53 11.47 -21.63
CA VAL A 105 -22.54 12.49 -22.69
C VAL A 105 -23.27 13.73 -22.21
N ALA A 106 -22.65 14.90 -22.43
CA ALA A 106 -23.29 16.18 -22.24
C ALA A 106 -24.01 16.60 -23.53
N LEU A 107 -25.28 16.95 -23.40
CA LEU A 107 -26.16 17.35 -24.48
C LEU A 107 -26.61 18.80 -24.29
N SER A 108 -27.12 19.44 -25.36
CA SER A 108 -27.78 20.74 -25.22
C SER A 108 -28.96 20.65 -24.23
N PRO A 109 -29.20 21.68 -23.39
CA PRO A 109 -28.62 23.02 -23.40
C PRO A 109 -27.39 23.22 -22.48
N THR A 110 -26.69 22.16 -22.09
CA THR A 110 -25.49 22.24 -21.22
C THR A 110 -24.48 23.25 -21.75
N GLN A 111 -23.97 24.11 -20.88
CA GLN A 111 -23.00 25.14 -21.24
C GLN A 111 -21.56 24.62 -21.09
N PRO A 112 -20.62 25.11 -21.92
CA PRO A 112 -19.19 24.89 -21.70
C PRO A 112 -18.76 25.38 -20.31
N GLY A 113 -17.80 24.69 -19.71
CA GLY A 113 -17.28 25.01 -18.39
C GLY A 113 -16.46 23.87 -17.82
N ASP A 114 -15.79 24.15 -16.71
CA ASP A 114 -14.81 23.27 -16.09
C ASP A 114 -15.30 22.75 -14.74
N ASN A 115 -14.77 21.58 -14.34
CA ASN A 115 -14.95 20.95 -13.05
C ASN A 115 -16.42 20.69 -12.66
N TYR A 116 -17.24 20.27 -13.62
CA TYR A 116 -18.59 19.83 -13.33
C TYR A 116 -18.57 18.53 -12.50
N PRO A 117 -19.34 18.44 -11.40
CA PRO A 117 -19.24 17.30 -10.48
C PRO A 117 -20.09 16.12 -10.96
N ILE A 118 -19.52 14.91 -10.93
CA ILE A 118 -20.27 13.65 -10.99
C ILE A 118 -20.07 12.94 -9.66
N GLN A 119 -21.15 12.66 -8.94
CA GLN A 119 -21.05 11.85 -7.73
C GLN A 119 -21.20 10.38 -8.09
N VAL A 120 -20.27 9.56 -7.61
CA VAL A 120 -20.26 8.11 -7.78
C VAL A 120 -20.33 7.47 -6.40
N ALA A 121 -21.40 6.72 -6.16
CA ALA A 121 -21.55 5.91 -4.96
C ALA A 121 -21.19 4.45 -5.28
N VAL A 122 -20.20 3.91 -4.57
CA VAL A 122 -19.77 2.51 -4.71
C VAL A 122 -20.10 1.75 -3.43
N ARG A 123 -20.81 0.64 -3.60
CA ARG A 123 -21.13 -0.28 -2.51
C ARG A 123 -20.87 -1.70 -2.96
N TYR A 124 -20.52 -2.56 -2.02
CA TYR A 124 -20.40 -3.99 -2.30
C TYR A 124 -21.11 -4.83 -1.24
N ARG A 125 -21.40 -6.07 -1.62
CA ARG A 125 -21.84 -7.11 -0.70
C ARG A 125 -21.10 -8.40 -1.03
N ALA A 126 -20.26 -8.85 -0.10
CA ALA A 126 -19.68 -10.18 -0.15
C ALA A 126 -20.71 -11.22 0.30
N ALA A 127 -20.64 -12.43 -0.26
CA ALA A 127 -21.55 -13.51 0.13
C ALA A 127 -21.33 -13.96 1.59
N ARG A 128 -20.06 -13.95 2.04
CA ARG A 128 -19.59 -14.33 3.37
C ARG A 128 -18.30 -13.56 3.68
N SER A 129 -17.85 -13.60 4.94
CA SER A 129 -16.48 -13.18 5.28
C SER A 129 -15.48 -14.07 4.55
N GLY A 130 -14.51 -13.46 3.89
CA GLY A 130 -13.44 -14.15 3.17
C GLY A 130 -12.08 -13.99 3.82
N LYS A 131 -11.12 -14.80 3.39
CA LYS A 131 -9.71 -14.61 3.74
C LYS A 131 -9.10 -13.55 2.84
N ALA A 132 -8.24 -12.70 3.41
CA ALA A 132 -7.49 -11.71 2.65
C ALA A 132 -6.51 -12.41 1.70
N MET A 133 -6.51 -11.99 0.44
CA MET A 133 -5.70 -12.55 -0.64
C MET A 133 -4.60 -11.59 -1.12
N ARG A 134 -4.66 -10.32 -0.71
CA ARG A 134 -3.76 -9.23 -1.12
C ARG A 134 -3.34 -8.38 0.08
N PRO A 135 -2.13 -7.81 0.07
CA PRO A 135 -1.76 -6.78 1.03
C PRO A 135 -2.64 -5.54 0.88
N VAL A 136 -2.95 -4.94 2.02
CA VAL A 136 -3.91 -3.83 2.12
C VAL A 136 -3.31 -2.51 1.60
N THR A 137 -2.00 -2.33 1.73
CA THR A 137 -1.24 -1.15 1.25
C THR A 137 -0.97 -1.13 -0.25
N GLY A 138 -1.37 -2.18 -0.97
CA GLY A 138 -0.78 -2.48 -2.27
C GLY A 138 0.39 -3.45 -2.12
N GLY A 139 0.73 -4.11 -3.22
CA GLY A 139 1.69 -5.21 -3.25
C GLY A 139 2.44 -5.26 -4.57
N ALA A 140 3.08 -6.38 -4.84
CA ALA A 140 3.83 -6.52 -6.08
C ALA A 140 2.89 -6.46 -7.31
N PRO A 141 3.34 -5.87 -8.42
CA PRO A 141 2.59 -5.85 -9.67
C PRO A 141 2.38 -7.26 -10.23
N ALA A 142 1.40 -7.40 -11.14
CA ALA A 142 1.19 -8.64 -11.89
C ALA A 142 2.22 -8.76 -13.02
N SER A 143 2.69 -9.99 -13.25
CA SER A 143 3.53 -10.34 -14.40
C SER A 143 2.68 -10.80 -15.59
N VAL A 144 1.48 -11.31 -15.31
CA VAL A 144 0.53 -11.83 -16.29
C VAL A 144 -0.77 -11.06 -16.17
N LEU A 145 -1.31 -10.61 -17.31
CA LEU A 145 -2.60 -9.90 -17.36
C LEU A 145 -3.51 -10.53 -18.42
N ALA A 146 -4.81 -10.43 -18.19
CA ALA A 146 -5.84 -10.85 -19.15
C ALA A 146 -6.01 -9.84 -20.30
N VAL A 147 -5.33 -8.69 -20.24
CA VAL A 147 -5.41 -7.59 -21.21
C VAL A 147 -4.05 -7.32 -21.84
N SER A 148 -4.08 -6.72 -23.03
CA SER A 148 -2.85 -6.32 -23.72
C SER A 148 -2.17 -5.13 -23.04
N PRO A 149 -0.84 -4.98 -23.18
CA PRO A 149 -0.11 -3.82 -22.64
C PRO A 149 -0.65 -2.46 -23.13
N PHE A 150 -1.15 -2.40 -24.38
CA PHE A 150 -1.77 -1.18 -24.92
C PHE A 150 -3.03 -0.78 -24.15
N LYS A 151 -3.87 -1.75 -23.78
CA LYS A 151 -5.06 -1.48 -22.97
C LYS A 151 -4.68 -1.07 -21.54
N LEU A 152 -3.68 -1.73 -20.97
CA LEU A 152 -3.16 -1.35 -19.65
C LEU A 152 -2.67 0.10 -19.67
N GLN A 153 -1.87 0.49 -20.66
CA GLN A 153 -1.42 1.87 -20.81
C GLN A 153 -2.59 2.86 -20.93
N ALA A 154 -3.61 2.52 -21.74
CA ALA A 154 -4.80 3.37 -21.87
C ALA A 154 -5.58 3.52 -20.54
N LEU A 155 -5.52 2.54 -19.63
CA LEU A 155 -6.07 2.66 -18.28
C LEU A 155 -5.17 3.48 -17.36
N SER A 156 -3.84 3.34 -17.48
CA SER A 156 -2.87 4.12 -16.70
C SER A 156 -2.83 5.60 -17.08
N ASP A 157 -3.21 5.95 -18.31
CA ASP A 157 -3.32 7.34 -18.78
C ASP A 157 -4.57 8.07 -18.25
N ILE A 158 -5.44 7.37 -17.50
CA ILE A 158 -6.65 7.97 -16.92
C ILE A 158 -6.27 8.86 -15.74
N GLU A 159 -6.89 10.03 -15.68
CA GLU A 159 -6.78 10.91 -14.54
C GLU A 159 -7.68 10.40 -13.40
N PHE A 160 -7.09 9.67 -12.46
CA PHE A 160 -7.78 9.18 -11.28
C PHE A 160 -7.92 10.27 -10.21
N VAL A 161 -9.05 10.23 -9.50
CA VAL A 161 -9.31 11.18 -8.42
C VAL A 161 -8.42 10.90 -7.22
N HIS A 162 -7.76 11.94 -6.72
CA HIS A 162 -7.07 11.86 -5.45
C HIS A 162 -8.08 11.62 -4.32
N HIS A 163 -7.87 10.58 -3.52
CA HIS A 163 -8.77 10.23 -2.43
C HIS A 163 -8.11 10.49 -1.06
N PRO A 164 -8.37 11.66 -0.44
CA PRO A 164 -7.81 11.93 0.89
C PRO A 164 -8.48 11.04 1.94
N GLN A 165 -7.73 10.64 2.97
CA GLN A 165 -8.19 9.72 4.03
C GLN A 165 -9.49 10.13 4.73
N ASN A 166 -9.77 11.44 4.83
CA ASN A 166 -10.99 11.93 5.48
C ASN A 166 -12.22 11.95 4.56
N ALA A 167 -12.07 11.59 3.28
CA ALA A 167 -13.17 11.56 2.33
C ALA A 167 -14.04 10.30 2.51
N SER A 168 -15.27 10.38 2.03
CA SER A 168 -16.16 9.22 2.02
C SER A 168 -15.62 8.17 1.04
N GLN A 169 -15.24 7.00 1.56
CA GLN A 169 -14.79 5.88 0.73
C GLN A 169 -15.92 5.36 -0.19
N GLU A 170 -17.18 5.52 0.21
CA GLU A 170 -18.35 5.10 -0.59
C GLU A 170 -18.75 6.14 -1.64
N ASN A 171 -18.68 7.44 -1.30
CA ASN A 171 -19.20 8.52 -2.16
C ASN A 171 -18.05 9.40 -2.66
N VAL A 172 -17.72 9.24 -3.93
CA VAL A 172 -16.59 9.91 -4.56
C VAL A 172 -17.09 10.92 -5.58
N THR A 173 -16.55 12.13 -5.55
CA THR A 173 -16.88 13.17 -6.53
C THR A 173 -15.81 13.21 -7.61
N LEU A 174 -16.21 12.95 -8.85
CA LEU A 174 -15.40 13.12 -10.03
C LEU A 174 -15.66 14.48 -10.68
N GLN A 175 -14.71 14.94 -11.48
CA GLN A 175 -14.80 16.21 -12.20
C GLN A 175 -14.58 15.96 -13.69
N PHE A 176 -15.31 16.70 -14.52
CA PHE A 176 -15.14 16.70 -15.97
C PHE A 176 -15.38 18.11 -16.53
N ASP A 177 -14.86 18.34 -17.73
CA ASP A 177 -14.92 19.63 -18.41
C ASP A 177 -15.68 19.49 -19.73
N ILE A 178 -16.44 20.53 -20.09
CA ILE A 178 -17.11 20.64 -21.39
C ILE A 178 -16.50 21.81 -22.17
N ALA A 179 -15.84 21.47 -23.27
CA ALA A 179 -15.23 22.45 -24.17
C ALA A 179 -16.29 23.13 -25.07
N PRO A 180 -16.01 24.33 -25.61
CA PRO A 180 -17.01 25.15 -26.34
C PRO A 180 -17.55 24.56 -27.64
N ARG A 181 -16.85 23.61 -28.23
CA ARG A 181 -17.24 23.01 -29.52
C ARG A 181 -18.34 21.98 -29.32
N ARG A 182 -19.22 21.89 -30.32
CA ARG A 182 -20.31 20.90 -30.39
C ARG A 182 -20.06 19.91 -31.52
N MET A 183 -20.15 18.62 -31.20
CA MET A 183 -20.13 17.57 -32.20
C MET A 183 -21.50 17.46 -32.89
N PRO A 184 -21.56 17.23 -34.21
CA PRO A 184 -22.80 17.35 -34.99
C PRO A 184 -23.87 16.36 -34.57
N ASN A 185 -23.52 15.11 -34.27
CA ASN A 185 -24.46 14.05 -33.90
C ASN A 185 -24.15 13.51 -32.51
N PRO A 186 -25.11 13.51 -31.57
CA PRO A 186 -24.95 12.77 -30.33
C PRO A 186 -24.91 11.25 -30.61
N PRO A 187 -24.21 10.47 -29.78
CA PRO A 187 -24.21 9.01 -29.88
C PRO A 187 -25.65 8.49 -29.74
N GLN A 188 -26.03 7.57 -30.63
CA GLN A 188 -27.37 6.97 -30.63
C GLN A 188 -27.56 5.97 -29.48
N GLU A 189 -26.48 5.31 -29.09
CA GLU A 189 -26.49 4.31 -28.03
C GLU A 189 -25.24 4.46 -27.15
N LEU A 190 -25.43 4.34 -25.84
CA LEU A 190 -24.37 4.35 -24.85
C LEU A 190 -24.27 2.93 -24.28
N LYS A 191 -23.11 2.29 -24.39
CA LYS A 191 -22.87 0.91 -23.92
C LYS A 191 -21.88 0.88 -22.77
N ILE A 192 -22.31 0.29 -21.67
CA ILE A 192 -21.43 0.00 -20.53
C ILE A 192 -20.54 -1.16 -20.92
N ALA A 193 -19.25 -1.06 -20.61
CA ALA A 193 -18.28 -2.12 -20.84
C ALA A 193 -17.65 -2.53 -19.50
N TYR A 194 -17.53 -3.82 -19.27
CA TYR A 194 -16.75 -4.39 -18.17
C TYR A 194 -15.71 -5.33 -18.76
N GLU A 195 -14.46 -5.17 -18.35
CA GLU A 195 -13.34 -5.99 -18.81
C GLU A 195 -12.59 -6.53 -17.60
N THR A 196 -12.35 -7.84 -17.59
CA THR A 196 -11.53 -8.48 -16.57
C THR A 196 -10.06 -8.26 -16.89
N LEU A 197 -9.30 -7.73 -15.93
CA LEU A 197 -7.88 -7.44 -16.04
C LEU A 197 -7.02 -8.60 -15.52
N TRP A 198 -7.51 -9.29 -14.50
CA TRP A 198 -6.80 -10.41 -13.85
C TRP A 198 -7.78 -11.30 -13.06
N THR A 199 -7.57 -12.62 -13.08
CA THR A 199 -8.28 -13.61 -12.27
C THR A 199 -7.30 -14.60 -11.63
N VAL A 200 -7.80 -15.38 -10.68
CA VAL A 200 -7.03 -16.47 -10.05
C VAL A 200 -6.59 -17.52 -11.08
N ASP A 201 -7.20 -17.58 -12.26
CA ASP A 201 -6.80 -18.50 -13.32
C ASP A 201 -5.39 -18.20 -13.87
N GLN A 202 -4.93 -16.94 -13.79
CA GLN A 202 -3.57 -16.55 -14.14
C GLN A 202 -2.53 -16.93 -13.06
N LEU A 203 -2.95 -17.36 -11.86
CA LEU A 203 -2.03 -17.60 -10.75
C LEU A 203 -0.99 -18.69 -11.05
N ALA A 204 -1.35 -19.73 -11.80
CA ALA A 204 -0.42 -20.79 -12.16
C ALA A 204 0.75 -20.26 -13.02
N GLU A 205 0.45 -19.41 -13.99
CA GLU A 205 1.47 -18.79 -14.85
C GLU A 205 2.33 -17.79 -14.06
N GLU A 206 1.73 -17.00 -13.16
CA GLU A 206 2.46 -16.16 -12.22
C GLU A 206 3.45 -16.99 -11.37
N GLN A 207 2.99 -18.10 -10.80
CA GLN A 207 3.84 -18.98 -9.98
C GLN A 207 5.02 -19.56 -10.77
N GLU A 208 4.84 -19.88 -12.05
CA GLU A 208 5.94 -20.33 -12.92
C GLU A 208 6.98 -19.22 -13.15
N LEU A 209 6.53 -17.99 -13.44
CA LEU A 209 7.42 -16.84 -13.61
C LEU A 209 8.16 -16.49 -12.33
N LEU A 210 7.48 -16.52 -11.19
CA LEU A 210 8.07 -16.30 -9.87
C LEU A 210 9.12 -17.36 -9.55
N ALA A 211 8.83 -18.64 -9.80
CA ALA A 211 9.77 -19.73 -9.54
C ALA A 211 11.07 -19.56 -10.33
N ALA A 212 10.99 -19.01 -11.55
CA ALA A 212 12.16 -18.68 -12.37
C ALA A 212 13.01 -17.53 -11.80
N LYS A 213 12.44 -16.69 -10.91
CA LYS A 213 13.09 -15.51 -10.33
C LYS A 213 13.67 -15.72 -8.93
N VAL A 214 13.42 -16.87 -8.29
CA VAL A 214 13.87 -17.13 -6.91
C VAL A 214 15.39 -16.97 -6.74
N GLU A 215 16.20 -17.56 -7.62
CA GLU A 215 17.66 -17.47 -7.51
C GLU A 215 18.18 -16.05 -7.78
N GLU A 216 17.58 -15.33 -8.72
CA GLU A 216 17.89 -13.91 -8.94
C GLU A 216 17.53 -13.05 -7.73
N ALA A 217 16.35 -13.30 -7.13
CA ALA A 217 15.93 -12.64 -5.90
C ALA A 217 16.87 -12.94 -4.73
N ARG A 218 17.41 -14.16 -4.60
CA ARG A 218 18.44 -14.48 -3.58
C ARG A 218 19.71 -13.67 -3.78
N MET A 219 20.18 -13.57 -5.02
CA MET A 219 21.37 -12.77 -5.33
C MET A 219 21.15 -11.31 -4.94
N ILE A 220 19.99 -10.73 -5.28
CA ILE A 220 19.65 -9.35 -4.89
C ILE A 220 19.46 -9.22 -3.37
N ALA A 221 18.78 -10.16 -2.73
CA ALA A 221 18.63 -10.18 -1.28
C ALA A 221 19.99 -10.11 -0.57
N SER A 222 21.01 -10.81 -1.09
CA SER A 222 22.37 -10.77 -0.54
C SER A 222 23.08 -9.41 -0.67
N THR A 223 22.58 -8.50 -1.51
CA THR A 223 23.12 -7.13 -1.65
C THR A 223 22.36 -6.10 -0.79
N LEU A 224 21.23 -6.47 -0.17
CA LEU A 224 20.44 -5.62 0.74
C LEU A 224 21.11 -5.44 2.11
N THR A 225 22.40 -5.09 2.10
CA THR A 225 23.19 -4.88 3.31
C THR A 225 22.80 -3.58 4.01
N ARG A 226 23.03 -3.51 5.33
CA ARG A 226 22.76 -2.28 6.12
C ARG A 226 23.35 -1.00 5.54
N TYR A 227 24.51 -1.06 4.90
CA TYR A 227 25.16 0.11 4.28
C TYR A 227 24.46 0.57 3.00
N ALA A 228 23.83 -0.35 2.28
CA ALA A 228 23.17 -0.07 1.01
C ALA A 228 21.76 0.50 1.20
N ILE A 229 21.06 0.13 2.28
CA ILE A 229 19.61 0.39 2.40
C ILE A 229 19.20 1.31 3.56
N TYR A 230 20.04 1.51 4.59
CA TYR A 230 19.62 2.25 5.80
C TYR A 230 19.15 3.68 5.52
N SER A 231 19.86 4.43 4.67
CA SER A 231 19.51 5.81 4.34
C SER A 231 18.19 5.92 3.56
N SER A 232 17.96 5.02 2.61
CA SER A 232 16.69 4.93 1.87
C SER A 232 15.55 4.52 2.79
N ALA A 233 15.78 3.54 3.69
CA ALA A 233 14.80 3.13 4.66
C ALA A 233 14.40 4.28 5.59
N LEU A 234 15.37 5.06 6.10
CA LEU A 234 15.12 6.21 6.96
C LEU A 234 14.26 7.28 6.27
N ARG A 235 14.64 7.70 5.07
CA ARG A 235 13.89 8.71 4.30
C ARG A 235 12.44 8.26 4.04
N ARG A 236 12.27 6.98 3.69
CA ARG A 236 10.95 6.43 3.40
C ARG A 236 10.10 6.31 4.66
N VAL A 237 10.67 5.92 5.81
CA VAL A 237 9.96 5.90 7.10
C VAL A 237 9.45 7.30 7.48
N GLU A 238 10.28 8.33 7.32
CA GLU A 238 9.91 9.72 7.64
C GLU A 238 8.72 10.20 6.80
N SER A 239 8.79 10.00 5.48
CA SER A 239 7.69 10.36 4.57
C SER A 239 6.42 9.57 4.87
N LEU A 240 6.53 8.24 5.02
CA LEU A 240 5.40 7.36 5.22
C LEU A 240 4.61 7.70 6.49
N TYR A 241 5.29 7.94 7.62
CA TYR A 241 4.61 8.28 8.88
C TYR A 241 4.07 9.72 8.89
N ALA A 242 4.75 10.66 8.24
CA ALA A 242 4.27 12.03 8.08
C ALA A 242 2.96 12.07 7.29
N ASP A 243 2.87 11.30 6.19
CA ASP A 243 1.67 11.17 5.37
C ASP A 243 0.48 10.57 6.15
N HIS A 244 0.75 9.82 7.22
CA HIS A 244 -0.25 9.11 8.04
C HIS A 244 -0.49 9.73 9.42
N ARG A 245 -0.20 11.03 9.59
CA ARG A 245 -0.52 11.85 10.79
C ARG A 245 0.17 11.41 12.08
N LEU A 246 1.22 10.61 12.00
CA LEU A 246 2.07 10.27 13.14
C LEU A 246 3.50 10.73 12.89
N ALA A 247 3.70 12.05 12.83
CA ALA A 247 5.03 12.63 12.70
C ALA A 247 5.98 12.03 13.75
N LEU A 248 7.12 11.56 13.27
CA LEU A 248 8.14 10.89 14.08
C LEU A 248 9.17 11.90 14.59
N HIS A 249 9.64 11.67 15.81
CA HIS A 249 10.87 12.29 16.30
C HIS A 249 12.06 11.65 15.58
N PRO A 250 13.18 12.37 15.33
CA PRO A 250 14.36 11.81 14.64
C PRO A 250 14.84 10.47 15.20
N GLY A 251 14.89 10.32 16.54
CA GLY A 251 15.27 9.06 17.19
C GLY A 251 14.31 7.90 16.91
N GLU A 252 13.01 8.18 16.77
CA GLU A 252 11.99 7.17 16.41
C GLU A 252 12.16 6.73 14.96
N SER A 253 12.33 7.70 14.03
CA SER A 253 12.58 7.41 12.62
C SER A 253 13.80 6.52 12.44
N LYS A 254 14.91 6.85 13.12
CA LYS A 254 16.14 6.04 13.07
C LYS A 254 15.93 4.64 13.64
N ALA A 255 15.26 4.52 14.79
CA ALA A 255 15.00 3.20 15.38
C ALA A 255 14.13 2.31 14.48
N ILE A 256 13.06 2.86 13.91
CA ILE A 256 12.21 2.14 12.95
C ILE A 256 13.01 1.74 11.71
N ALA A 257 13.79 2.68 11.14
CA ALA A 257 14.62 2.42 9.97
C ALA A 257 15.67 1.34 10.24
N LYS A 258 16.29 1.31 11.43
CA LYS A 258 17.20 0.25 11.84
C LYS A 258 16.51 -1.10 11.93
N MET A 259 15.29 -1.15 12.46
CA MET A 259 14.53 -2.40 12.54
C MET A 259 14.20 -2.94 11.16
N ILE A 260 13.73 -2.09 10.24
CA ILE A 260 13.45 -2.48 8.84
C ILE A 260 14.73 -2.94 8.14
N THR A 261 15.81 -2.19 8.30
CA THR A 261 17.13 -2.53 7.73
C THR A 261 17.63 -3.86 8.27
N TYR A 262 17.50 -4.11 9.57
CA TYR A 262 17.89 -5.38 10.19
C TYR A 262 17.09 -6.54 9.60
N THR A 263 15.79 -6.38 9.39
CA THR A 263 14.94 -7.41 8.80
C THR A 263 15.31 -7.73 7.36
N LEU A 264 15.69 -6.74 6.56
CA LEU A 264 16.13 -6.91 5.18
C LEU A 264 17.56 -7.48 5.07
N ASP A 265 18.46 -7.09 5.98
CA ASP A 265 19.85 -7.58 6.12
C ASP A 265 19.88 -8.92 6.91
N ASP A 266 18.97 -9.85 6.58
CA ASP A 266 18.85 -11.23 7.08
C ASP A 266 18.39 -11.44 8.55
N GLY A 267 17.86 -10.40 9.20
CA GLY A 267 17.42 -10.48 10.59
C GLY A 267 16.32 -11.53 10.87
N ALA A 268 15.41 -11.78 9.92
CA ALA A 268 14.34 -12.77 10.09
C ALA A 268 14.89 -14.21 10.18
N THR A 269 15.89 -14.54 9.36
CA THR A 269 16.57 -15.83 9.35
C THR A 269 17.43 -16.01 10.59
N LEU A 270 18.20 -14.98 10.95
CA LEU A 270 19.08 -15.00 12.13
C LEU A 270 18.29 -15.23 13.43
N GLU A 271 17.13 -14.59 13.55
CA GLU A 271 16.24 -14.71 14.70
C GLU A 271 15.32 -15.94 14.64
N GLN A 272 15.49 -16.81 13.65
CA GLN A 272 14.71 -18.03 13.40
C GLN A 272 13.19 -17.78 13.40
N VAL A 273 12.78 -16.60 12.92
CA VAL A 273 11.36 -16.20 12.88
C VAL A 273 10.66 -16.93 11.75
N MET A 274 11.29 -16.91 10.57
CA MET A 274 10.86 -17.60 9.38
C MET A 274 12.01 -17.70 8.38
N PRO A 275 12.03 -18.72 7.49
CA PRO A 275 12.93 -18.76 6.35
C PRO A 275 12.78 -17.53 5.46
N LEU A 276 13.85 -17.14 4.75
CA LEU A 276 13.87 -16.01 3.83
C LEU A 276 12.71 -16.06 2.84
N GLU A 277 12.43 -17.22 2.28
CA GLU A 277 11.40 -17.47 1.26
C GLU A 277 9.97 -17.33 1.81
N GLU A 278 9.79 -17.45 3.12
CA GLU A 278 8.51 -17.21 3.79
C GLU A 278 8.30 -15.73 4.14
N THR A 279 9.34 -14.89 4.07
CA THR A 279 9.19 -13.44 4.34
C THR A 279 8.39 -12.78 3.23
N ARG A 280 7.48 -11.85 3.61
CA ARG A 280 6.66 -11.13 2.64
C ARG A 280 7.51 -10.27 1.72
N TRP A 281 8.57 -9.65 2.24
CA TRP A 281 9.43 -8.80 1.43
C TRP A 281 10.15 -9.59 0.33
N PHE A 282 10.63 -10.81 0.62
CA PHE A 282 11.30 -11.64 -0.39
C PHE A 282 10.31 -12.13 -1.46
N GLN A 283 9.10 -12.52 -1.05
CA GLN A 283 8.04 -12.87 -1.99
C GLN A 283 7.67 -11.68 -2.90
N THR A 284 7.59 -10.48 -2.33
CA THR A 284 7.37 -9.23 -3.07
C THR A 284 8.51 -8.95 -4.06
N LEU A 285 9.76 -9.21 -3.67
CA LEU A 285 10.92 -9.08 -4.56
C LEU A 285 10.84 -10.03 -5.75
N CYS A 286 10.55 -11.32 -5.51
CA CYS A 286 10.35 -12.30 -6.58
C CYS A 286 9.27 -11.87 -7.58
N GLN A 287 8.13 -11.40 -7.08
CA GLN A 287 7.04 -10.90 -7.90
C GLN A 287 7.42 -9.66 -8.70
N THR A 288 8.13 -8.72 -8.06
CA THR A 288 8.61 -7.50 -8.70
C THR A 288 9.57 -7.80 -9.85
N LEU A 289 10.48 -8.75 -9.67
CA LEU A 289 11.43 -9.19 -10.71
C LEU A 289 10.75 -9.95 -11.85
N ALA A 290 9.67 -10.68 -11.54
CA ALA A 290 8.88 -11.38 -12.55
C ALA A 290 8.11 -10.39 -13.44
N ALA A 291 7.51 -9.37 -12.83
CA ALA A 291 6.76 -8.34 -13.55
C ALA A 291 7.66 -7.32 -14.27
N ASN A 292 8.80 -6.97 -13.68
CA ASN A 292 9.76 -6.01 -14.25
C ASN A 292 11.20 -6.51 -14.09
N PRO A 293 11.75 -7.18 -15.12
CA PRO A 293 13.13 -7.68 -15.10
C PRO A 293 14.20 -6.58 -14.97
N GLU A 294 13.91 -5.32 -15.32
CA GLU A 294 14.91 -4.24 -15.23
C GLU A 294 15.28 -3.89 -13.77
N VAL A 295 14.41 -4.24 -12.82
CA VAL A 295 14.62 -4.00 -11.38
C VAL A 295 15.89 -4.70 -10.86
N SER A 296 16.35 -5.77 -11.51
CA SER A 296 17.59 -6.44 -11.09
C SER A 296 18.85 -5.60 -11.29
N THR A 297 18.76 -4.52 -12.06
CA THR A 297 19.85 -3.57 -12.31
C THR A 297 19.80 -2.35 -11.41
N TRP A 298 18.75 -2.20 -10.59
CA TRP A 298 18.56 -1.04 -9.74
C TRP A 298 19.42 -1.12 -8.48
N GLU A 299 19.69 0.03 -7.89
CA GLU A 299 20.38 0.09 -6.61
C GLU A 299 19.50 -0.51 -5.49
N PRO A 300 20.06 -1.28 -4.54
CA PRO A 300 19.32 -1.90 -3.44
C PRO A 300 18.34 -0.96 -2.71
N GLY A 301 18.81 0.26 -2.41
CA GLY A 301 17.99 1.26 -1.72
C GLY A 301 16.78 1.74 -2.54
N GLU A 302 16.88 1.77 -3.86
CA GLU A 302 15.78 2.16 -4.77
C GLU A 302 14.71 1.06 -4.83
N ILE A 303 15.12 -0.21 -4.84
CA ILE A 303 14.22 -1.36 -4.78
C ILE A 303 13.43 -1.34 -3.46
N VAL A 304 14.10 -1.09 -2.34
CA VAL A 304 13.46 -0.99 -1.02
C VAL A 304 12.45 0.15 -0.96
N GLU A 305 12.83 1.34 -1.42
CA GLU A 305 11.98 2.54 -1.36
C GLU A 305 10.70 2.40 -2.21
N ARG A 306 10.80 1.74 -3.37
CA ARG A 306 9.68 1.66 -4.34
C ARG A 306 8.79 0.43 -4.19
N TYR A 307 9.33 -0.71 -3.76
CA TYR A 307 8.59 -1.98 -3.79
C TYR A 307 8.54 -2.74 -2.46
N LEU A 308 9.57 -2.64 -1.61
CA LEU A 308 9.68 -3.54 -0.46
C LEU A 308 9.28 -2.92 0.87
N MET A 309 9.08 -1.60 0.96
CA MET A 309 8.91 -0.92 2.24
C MET A 309 7.76 -1.49 3.08
N GLU A 310 6.56 -1.63 2.51
CA GLU A 310 5.36 -2.02 3.24
C GLU A 310 5.41 -3.51 3.65
N SER A 311 5.94 -4.38 2.79
CA SER A 311 6.17 -5.79 3.11
C SER A 311 7.30 -5.97 4.13
N ALA A 312 8.36 -5.15 4.05
CA ALA A 312 9.45 -5.12 5.01
C ALA A 312 8.97 -4.62 6.38
N ILE A 313 8.07 -3.64 6.46
CA ILE A 313 7.47 -3.20 7.73
C ILE A 313 6.70 -4.34 8.38
N TYR A 314 5.90 -5.10 7.61
CA TYR A 314 5.19 -6.26 8.14
C TYR A 314 6.17 -7.28 8.76
N ASP A 315 7.22 -7.65 8.03
CA ASP A 315 8.21 -8.62 8.52
C ASP A 315 9.05 -8.04 9.67
N ALA A 316 9.30 -6.72 9.68
CA ALA A 316 9.99 -6.02 10.75
C ALA A 316 9.18 -6.00 12.05
N VAL A 317 7.85 -5.98 11.97
CA VAL A 317 7.00 -6.19 13.15
C VAL A 317 7.23 -7.60 13.72
N LEU A 318 7.16 -8.64 12.89
CA LEU A 318 7.34 -10.02 13.36
C LEU A 318 8.75 -10.25 13.93
N THR A 319 9.76 -9.76 13.24
CA THR A 319 11.17 -9.82 13.66
C THR A 319 11.38 -9.01 14.93
N GLY A 320 10.81 -7.81 15.00
CA GLY A 320 10.82 -6.91 16.15
C GLY A 320 10.33 -7.61 17.41
N PHE A 321 9.17 -8.30 17.35
CA PHE A 321 8.67 -9.07 18.48
C PHE A 321 9.63 -10.19 18.90
N SER A 322 10.31 -10.85 17.96
CA SER A 322 11.28 -11.91 18.27
C SER A 322 12.48 -11.35 19.03
N VAL A 323 13.07 -10.25 18.56
CA VAL A 323 14.27 -9.66 19.17
C VAL A 323 13.99 -9.07 20.55
N ILE A 324 12.81 -8.49 20.78
CA ILE A 324 12.50 -7.87 22.09
C ILE A 324 12.06 -8.90 23.14
N ARG A 325 11.42 -10.01 22.75
CA ARG A 325 10.86 -11.02 23.66
C ARG A 325 11.85 -11.55 24.72
N PRO A 326 13.10 -11.92 24.42
CA PRO A 326 14.04 -12.39 25.44
C PRO A 326 14.54 -11.28 26.37
N ARG A 327 14.26 -10.01 26.07
CA ARG A 327 14.77 -8.83 26.78
C ARG A 327 13.73 -8.16 27.66
N VAL A 328 12.44 -8.47 27.46
CA VAL A 328 11.33 -7.93 28.25
C VAL A 328 10.60 -9.04 29.01
N ARG A 329 10.04 -8.71 30.18
CA ARG A 329 9.28 -9.65 31.02
C ARG A 329 7.76 -9.51 30.80
N VAL A 330 7.35 -9.27 29.56
CA VAL A 330 5.95 -9.02 29.17
C VAL A 330 5.53 -10.08 28.15
N ASN A 331 4.27 -10.52 28.23
CA ASN A 331 3.71 -11.39 27.21
C ASN A 331 3.36 -10.57 25.96
N LEU A 332 4.10 -10.79 24.87
CA LEU A 332 3.94 -10.09 23.59
C LEU A 332 3.05 -10.86 22.61
N GLY A 333 2.16 -11.68 23.15
CA GLY A 333 1.24 -12.52 22.39
C GLY A 333 1.91 -13.67 21.64
N ASP A 334 1.09 -14.47 20.98
CA ASP A 334 1.50 -15.58 20.12
C ASP A 334 1.80 -15.15 18.66
N ARG A 335 2.13 -16.12 17.79
CA ARG A 335 2.45 -15.84 16.37
C ARG A 335 1.25 -15.23 15.63
N GLN A 336 0.04 -15.67 15.92
CA GLN A 336 -1.17 -15.20 15.24
C GLN A 336 -1.52 -13.78 15.70
N GLU A 337 -1.42 -13.49 16.99
CA GLU A 337 -1.64 -12.15 17.54
C GLU A 337 -0.68 -11.12 16.95
N ARG A 338 0.59 -11.50 16.79
CA ARG A 338 1.62 -10.64 16.16
C ARG A 338 1.38 -10.43 14.67
N ALA A 339 0.96 -11.46 13.93
CA ALA A 339 0.57 -11.32 12.54
C ALA A 339 -0.66 -10.40 12.39
N ASN A 340 -1.65 -10.54 13.28
CA ASN A 340 -2.81 -9.66 13.33
C ASN A 340 -2.42 -8.21 13.68
N TYR A 341 -1.45 -8.02 14.58
CA TYR A 341 -0.90 -6.70 14.89
C TYR A 341 -0.19 -6.08 13.68
N ALA A 342 0.68 -6.84 13.01
CA ALA A 342 1.39 -6.41 11.82
C ALA A 342 0.43 -6.01 10.69
N ASN A 343 -0.62 -6.79 10.45
CA ASN A 343 -1.66 -6.44 9.48
C ASN A 343 -2.40 -5.15 9.88
N ARG A 344 -2.73 -4.94 11.17
CA ARG A 344 -3.37 -3.69 11.62
C ARG A 344 -2.48 -2.46 11.42
N LEU A 345 -1.18 -2.58 11.70
CA LEU A 345 -0.22 -1.51 11.47
C LEU A 345 -0.11 -1.18 9.97
N VAL A 346 0.01 -2.19 9.12
CA VAL A 346 0.06 -2.01 7.67
C VAL A 346 -1.27 -1.44 7.14
N SER A 347 -2.42 -1.87 7.65
CA SER A 347 -3.73 -1.26 7.33
C SER A 347 -3.81 0.21 7.74
N TRP A 348 -3.21 0.58 8.87
CA TRP A 348 -3.11 1.97 9.30
C TRP A 348 -2.25 2.79 8.32
N LEU A 349 -1.09 2.25 7.91
CA LEU A 349 -0.25 2.83 6.85
C LEU A 349 -0.92 2.85 5.46
N ALA A 350 -2.04 2.14 5.30
CA ALA A 350 -2.91 2.23 4.12
C ALA A 350 -4.07 3.24 4.30
N GLY A 351 -4.14 3.93 5.44
CA GLY A 351 -5.20 4.87 5.78
C GLY A 351 -6.54 4.24 6.17
N GLN A 352 -6.56 2.97 6.60
CA GLN A 352 -7.79 2.20 6.85
C GLN A 352 -8.14 2.01 8.33
N SER A 353 -7.26 2.41 9.22
CA SER A 353 -7.50 2.39 10.66
C SER A 353 -7.02 3.67 11.30
N GLU A 354 -7.47 3.92 12.54
CA GLU A 354 -7.05 5.08 13.30
C GLU A 354 -5.57 4.97 13.72
N PRO A 355 -4.86 6.11 13.79
CA PRO A 355 -3.49 6.13 14.29
C PRO A 355 -3.44 5.72 15.76
N ASP A 356 -2.53 4.80 16.08
CA ASP A 356 -2.20 4.41 17.45
C ASP A 356 -0.70 4.68 17.69
N MET A 357 -0.38 5.35 18.79
CA MET A 357 1.02 5.59 19.19
C MET A 357 1.78 4.27 19.39
N ALA A 358 1.09 3.19 19.75
CA ALA A 358 1.69 1.86 19.84
C ALA A 358 2.34 1.41 18.53
N TYR A 359 1.81 1.83 17.36
CA TYR A 359 2.35 1.47 16.05
C TYR A 359 3.75 2.04 15.79
N ILE A 360 4.11 3.13 16.45
CA ILE A 360 5.48 3.67 16.41
C ILE A 360 6.41 2.78 17.24
N TYR A 361 6.01 2.51 18.49
CA TYR A 361 6.94 1.96 19.47
C TYR A 361 7.02 0.43 19.48
N LEU A 362 5.86 -0.22 19.55
CA LEU A 362 5.78 -1.68 19.64
C LEU A 362 5.54 -2.27 18.24
N PRO A 363 6.37 -3.20 17.77
CA PRO A 363 7.70 -3.54 18.25
C PRO A 363 8.81 -2.72 17.57
N LEU A 364 8.49 -1.79 16.66
CA LEU A 364 9.46 -1.20 15.75
C LEU A 364 10.57 -0.40 16.45
N VAL A 365 10.25 0.63 17.26
CA VAL A 365 11.29 1.36 18.01
C VAL A 365 11.98 0.46 19.03
N LEU A 366 11.24 -0.37 19.77
CA LEU A 366 11.83 -1.26 20.78
C LEU A 366 12.85 -2.24 20.16
N GLY A 367 12.50 -2.79 18.99
CA GLY A 367 13.37 -3.65 18.19
C GLY A 367 14.56 -2.86 17.63
N GLY A 368 14.33 -1.66 17.11
CA GLY A 368 15.37 -0.74 16.65
C GLY A 368 16.44 -0.43 17.70
N VAL A 369 16.03 -0.17 18.95
CA VAL A 369 16.94 0.00 20.09
C VAL A 369 17.73 -1.28 20.35
N THR A 370 17.07 -2.43 20.26
CA THR A 370 17.68 -3.74 20.50
C THR A 370 18.77 -4.07 19.48
N VAL A 371 18.59 -3.67 18.22
CA VAL A 371 19.53 -3.91 17.12
C VAL A 371 20.45 -2.72 16.84
N ASN A 372 20.44 -1.69 17.70
CA ASN A 372 21.11 -0.41 17.48
C ASN A 372 22.61 -0.53 17.18
N SER A 373 23.31 -1.38 17.93
CA SER A 373 24.75 -1.64 17.72
C SER A 373 25.03 -2.60 16.55
N THR A 374 24.01 -3.32 16.09
CA THR A 374 24.13 -4.24 14.96
C THR A 374 23.95 -3.50 13.64
N VAL A 375 22.95 -2.63 13.55
CA VAL A 375 22.70 -1.81 12.37
C VAL A 375 23.37 -0.45 12.55
N MET A 376 24.58 -0.30 12.02
CA MET A 376 25.30 0.96 11.94
C MET A 376 25.47 1.33 10.47
N GLY A 377 24.85 2.44 10.06
CA GLY A 377 25.13 3.08 8.78
C GLY A 377 26.53 3.70 8.76
N ARG A 378 26.99 4.14 7.59
CA ARG A 378 28.34 4.71 7.41
C ARG A 378 28.60 5.95 8.28
N ASP A 379 27.57 6.76 8.49
CA ASP A 379 27.63 8.02 9.24
C ASP A 379 26.65 8.00 10.45
N ASP A 380 26.30 6.81 10.92
CA ASP A 380 25.30 6.63 11.96
C ASP A 380 25.95 6.49 13.35
N ASP A 381 25.64 7.41 14.25
CA ASP A 381 26.06 7.33 15.65
C ASP A 381 24.98 6.64 16.51
N PRO A 382 25.26 5.44 17.06
CA PRO A 382 24.32 4.73 17.90
C PRO A 382 24.06 5.41 19.25
N TRP A 383 24.96 6.28 19.73
CA TRP A 383 24.73 7.08 20.94
C TRP A 383 23.71 8.18 20.69
N ARG A 384 23.87 8.93 19.61
CA ARG A 384 22.90 9.95 19.18
C ARG A 384 21.49 9.39 19.04
N LEU A 385 21.31 8.17 18.54
CA LEU A 385 19.99 7.52 18.50
C LEU A 385 19.37 7.42 19.89
N LEU A 386 20.13 6.98 20.90
CA LEU A 386 19.63 6.82 22.27
C LEU A 386 19.31 8.17 22.92
N ASP A 387 20.10 9.20 22.65
CA ASP A 387 19.85 10.56 23.13
C ASP A 387 18.56 11.15 22.51
N GLU A 388 18.41 11.06 21.19
CA GLU A 388 17.21 11.51 20.49
C GLU A 388 15.95 10.72 20.91
N LEU A 389 16.09 9.42 21.23
CA LEU A 389 14.97 8.63 21.77
C LEU A 389 14.60 9.03 23.20
N ARG A 390 15.56 9.44 24.03
CA ARG A 390 15.26 9.99 25.37
C ARG A 390 14.48 11.30 25.29
N GLU A 391 14.81 12.14 24.31
CA GLU A 391 14.03 13.36 24.04
C GLU A 391 12.60 13.02 23.60
N ALA A 392 12.45 12.10 22.65
CA ALA A 392 11.14 11.60 22.20
C ALA A 392 10.33 11.02 23.37
N TYR A 393 10.94 10.15 24.16
CA TYR A 393 10.37 9.53 25.35
C TYR A 393 9.82 10.57 26.33
N ARG A 394 10.62 11.59 26.69
CA ARG A 394 10.18 12.65 27.61
C ARG A 394 9.01 13.47 27.07
N GLY A 395 8.97 13.68 25.76
CA GLY A 395 7.88 14.38 25.09
C GLY A 395 6.59 13.54 25.08
N ARG A 396 6.67 12.28 24.66
CA ARG A 396 5.51 11.40 24.46
C ARG A 396 4.95 10.80 25.73
N MET A 397 5.78 10.53 26.73
CA MET A 397 5.32 9.97 28.02
C MET A 397 4.31 10.88 28.73
N ARG A 398 4.38 12.20 28.51
CA ARG A 398 3.37 13.15 29.05
C ARG A 398 1.98 12.95 28.46
N LEU A 399 1.90 12.33 27.29
CA LEU A 399 0.66 12.04 26.56
C LEU A 399 0.24 10.56 26.73
N ALA A 400 1.07 9.74 27.37
CA ALA A 400 0.85 8.31 27.48
C ALA A 400 -0.19 7.98 28.57
N THR A 401 -1.16 7.13 28.22
CA THR A 401 -2.16 6.60 29.16
C THR A 401 -2.36 5.09 28.93
N GLY A 402 -2.72 4.35 29.98
CA GLY A 402 -3.04 2.93 29.86
C GLY A 402 -1.88 2.08 29.33
N ALA A 403 -2.14 1.25 28.31
CA ALA A 403 -1.18 0.30 27.75
C ALA A 403 0.10 0.94 27.18
N SER A 404 0.05 2.22 26.78
CA SER A 404 1.25 2.94 26.30
C SER A 404 2.30 3.11 27.40
N VAL A 405 1.91 3.15 28.68
CA VAL A 405 2.85 3.29 29.81
C VAL A 405 3.77 2.08 29.89
N GLU A 406 3.23 0.87 29.74
CA GLU A 406 4.02 -0.38 29.75
C GLU A 406 5.01 -0.43 28.58
N ILE A 407 4.62 0.07 27.40
CA ILE A 407 5.51 0.19 26.24
C ILE A 407 6.70 1.12 26.55
N PHE A 408 6.44 2.25 27.20
CA PHE A 408 7.48 3.20 27.59
C PHE A 408 8.40 2.65 28.68
N GLU A 409 7.90 1.87 29.63
CA GLU A 409 8.74 1.16 30.60
C GLU A 409 9.65 0.13 29.94
N MET A 410 9.18 -0.57 28.90
CA MET A 410 10.01 -1.47 28.11
C MET A 410 11.10 -0.68 27.36
N LEU A 411 10.75 0.46 26.77
CA LEU A 411 11.71 1.32 26.06
C LEU A 411 12.84 1.78 26.98
N ASP A 412 12.54 2.26 28.17
CA ASP A 412 13.55 2.73 29.13
C ASP A 412 14.55 1.61 29.50
N LYS A 413 14.03 0.41 29.83
CA LYS A 413 14.86 -0.77 30.14
C LYS A 413 15.75 -1.17 28.96
N LEU A 414 15.22 -1.14 27.73
CA LEU A 414 15.98 -1.47 26.53
C LEU A 414 17.05 -0.42 26.22
N MET A 415 16.76 0.88 26.42
CA MET A 415 17.75 1.95 26.23
C MET A 415 18.93 1.82 27.20
N VAL A 416 18.66 1.58 28.49
CA VAL A 416 19.72 1.36 29.50
C VAL A 416 20.61 0.18 29.10
N ARG A 417 20.00 -0.92 28.65
CA ARG A 417 20.75 -2.09 28.18
C ARG A 417 21.57 -1.79 26.93
N ALA A 418 21.00 -1.06 25.96
CA ALA A 418 21.70 -0.67 24.75
C ALA A 418 22.93 0.21 25.06
N GLU A 419 22.83 1.14 26.02
CA GLU A 419 24.01 1.90 26.47
C GLU A 419 25.11 1.02 27.04
N ASP A 420 24.74 0.06 27.89
CA ASP A 420 25.70 -0.86 28.49
C ASP A 420 26.38 -1.72 27.42
N ASP A 421 25.63 -2.15 26.40
CA ASP A 421 26.16 -2.90 25.26
C ASP A 421 27.12 -2.04 24.42
N LEU A 422 26.80 -0.76 24.16
CA LEU A 422 27.72 0.18 23.49
C LEU A 422 29.01 0.42 24.29
N ARG A 423 28.90 0.59 25.63
CA ARG A 423 30.07 0.73 26.52
C ARG A 423 30.95 -0.52 26.48
N ARG A 424 30.34 -1.71 26.52
CA ARG A 424 31.06 -3.00 26.43
C ARG A 424 31.74 -3.18 25.08
N ALA A 425 31.09 -2.76 24.00
CA ALA A 425 31.64 -2.75 22.65
C ALA A 425 32.72 -1.68 22.44
N ARG A 426 32.95 -0.79 23.43
CA ARG A 426 33.91 0.33 23.38
C ARG A 426 33.64 1.30 22.23
N ILE A 427 32.38 1.45 21.85
CA ILE A 427 31.95 2.45 20.87
C ILE A 427 32.00 3.82 21.58
N GLN A 428 32.85 4.72 21.07
CA GLN A 428 32.99 6.05 21.65
C GLN A 428 31.74 6.88 21.36
N ARG A 429 31.40 7.75 22.31
CA ARG A 429 30.34 8.74 22.15
C ARG A 429 30.99 9.99 21.58
N GLU A 430 30.63 10.35 20.35
CA GLU A 430 31.14 11.53 19.65
C GLU A 430 30.41 12.82 20.06
#